data_AF-A0A0W0G7J1-F1
#
_entry.id   AF-A0A0W0G7J1-F1
#
_cell.length_a   1.000
_cell.length_b   1.000
_cell.length_c   1.000
_cell.angle_alpha   90.00
_cell.angle_beta   90.00
_cell.angle_gamma   90.00
#
_symmetry.space_group_name_H-M   'P 1'
#
loop_
_entity.id
_entity.type
_entity.pdbx_description
1 polymer ?
#
loop_
_entity_poly.entity_id
_entity_poly.type
_entity_poly.pdbx_seq_one_letter_code
_entity_poly.pdbx_strand_id
1 'polypeptide(L)'
;MNDGHRHDTLDDFHGFWNICKVQKLGNTLMHQWAYAQLAIEELRPLFEEFSQLFSSDVLNEWEALYAKPLPDKSDKDMVDLFTVRVGKEIPSFRSRIDAQLAAENLRVLNQSGVDGVTLLLAEGISLDIIHQKLLHFSLQKNLSKSRMEQLGCARLKYNQQVATFAESVSSFFPLIILLIEADKKSSYVSNLKCNEVESSLLFLPSYFDSQKHVACQMQQVAQIEHDLREGQANDLLEEVQRRILTYNHISVVKKNAIEWCKSGYATLQP
;
A
#
# COMPACT_ATOMS: atom_id res chain seq x y z
N MET A 1 -30.64 13.20 46.45
CA MET A 1 -30.94 13.82 45.13
C MET A 1 -31.03 15.31 45.38
N ASN A 2 -30.05 16.08 44.92
CA ASN A 2 -29.97 17.52 45.19
C ASN A 2 -30.59 18.34 44.05
N ASP A 3 -31.19 19.47 44.39
CA ASP A 3 -31.85 20.42 43.47
C ASP A 3 -30.95 20.96 42.33
N GLY A 4 -29.63 20.77 42.41
CA GLY A 4 -28.66 21.21 41.40
C GLY A 4 -28.76 20.49 40.04
N HIS A 5 -29.23 19.24 39.99
CA HIS A 5 -29.26 18.49 38.73
C HIS A 5 -30.41 18.85 37.79
N ARG A 6 -31.48 19.50 38.29
CA ARG A 6 -32.57 19.98 37.43
C ARG A 6 -32.21 21.26 36.68
N HIS A 7 -31.28 22.04 37.21
CA HIS A 7 -30.82 23.27 36.56
C HIS A 7 -29.90 22.97 35.37
N ASP A 8 -29.01 21.98 35.46
CA ASP A 8 -28.13 21.59 34.33
C ASP A 8 -28.93 21.15 33.09
N THR A 9 -30.04 20.41 33.26
CA THR A 9 -30.81 19.91 32.10
C THR A 9 -31.63 21.02 31.43
N LEU A 10 -32.06 22.05 32.18
CA LEU A 10 -32.74 23.21 31.62
C LEU A 10 -31.75 24.20 31.01
N ASP A 11 -30.57 24.40 31.62
CA ASP A 11 -29.49 25.18 31.03
C ASP A 11 -28.93 24.54 29.76
N ASP A 12 -28.97 23.22 29.62
CA ASP A 12 -28.64 22.55 28.36
C ASP A 12 -29.63 22.90 27.24
N PHE A 13 -30.92 23.07 27.53
CA PHE A 13 -31.90 23.49 26.52
C PHE A 13 -31.91 24.99 26.25
N HIS A 14 -31.56 25.81 27.26
CA HIS A 14 -31.54 27.27 27.18
C HIS A 14 -30.15 27.86 26.91
N GLY A 15 -29.12 27.02 26.82
CA GLY A 15 -27.77 27.41 26.49
C GLY A 15 -27.76 28.12 25.15
N PHE A 16 -27.35 29.39 25.15
CA PHE A 16 -27.20 30.24 23.98
C PHE A 16 -26.57 29.50 22.79
N TRP A 17 -25.62 28.60 23.07
CA TRP A 17 -24.96 27.77 22.06
C TRP A 17 -25.87 26.78 21.34
N ASN A 18 -26.81 26.13 22.03
CA ASN A 18 -27.75 25.19 21.42
C ASN A 18 -28.80 25.93 20.57
N ILE A 19 -29.24 27.12 21.02
CA ILE A 19 -30.10 27.99 20.21
C ILE A 19 -29.36 28.45 18.94
N CYS A 20 -28.10 28.87 19.04
CA CYS A 20 -27.29 29.23 17.87
C CYS A 20 -27.09 28.04 16.91
N LYS A 21 -26.90 26.82 17.43
CA LYS A 21 -26.83 25.61 16.59
C LYS A 21 -28.14 25.36 15.85
N VAL A 22 -29.28 25.45 16.53
CA VAL A 22 -30.61 25.27 15.91
C VAL A 22 -30.88 26.33 14.85
N GLN A 23 -30.54 27.60 15.13
CA GLN A 23 -30.67 28.69 14.15
C GLN A 23 -29.79 28.49 12.91
N LYS A 24 -28.57 27.96 13.08
CA LYS A 24 -27.64 27.69 11.97
C LYS A 24 -27.93 26.37 11.25
N LEU A 25 -28.68 25.46 11.86
CA LEU A 25 -28.95 24.12 11.33
C LEU A 25 -29.58 24.17 9.94
N GLY A 26 -30.56 25.06 9.71
CA GLY A 26 -31.20 25.21 8.41
C GLY A 26 -30.21 25.58 7.30
N ASN A 27 -29.35 26.57 7.54
CA ASN A 27 -28.32 26.98 6.58
C ASN A 27 -27.26 25.90 6.36
N THR A 28 -26.84 25.20 7.43
CA THR A 28 -25.90 24.08 7.31
C THR A 28 -26.49 22.94 6.49
N LEU A 29 -27.73 22.55 6.75
CA LEU A 29 -28.42 21.50 6.00
C LEU A 29 -28.63 21.91 4.55
N MET A 30 -29.01 23.16 4.28
CA MET A 30 -29.16 23.67 2.91
C MET A 30 -27.83 23.62 2.13
N HIS A 31 -26.72 24.04 2.75
CA HIS A 31 -25.40 23.92 2.13
C HIS A 31 -25.00 22.47 1.89
N GLN A 32 -25.16 21.60 2.89
CA GLN A 32 -24.84 20.18 2.75
C GLN A 32 -25.68 19.51 1.67
N TRP A 33 -26.96 19.86 1.57
CA TRP A 33 -27.84 19.41 0.50
C TRP A 33 -27.35 19.84 -0.88
N ALA A 34 -27.01 21.12 -1.05
CA ALA A 34 -26.49 21.63 -2.32
C ALA A 34 -25.18 20.92 -2.73
N TYR A 35 -24.26 20.70 -1.78
CA TYR A 35 -23.04 19.92 -2.05
C TYR A 35 -23.34 18.46 -2.39
N ALA A 36 -24.29 17.83 -1.70
CA ALA A 36 -24.68 16.46 -1.98
C ALA A 36 -25.30 16.33 -3.39
N GLN A 37 -26.10 17.30 -3.82
CA GLN A 37 -26.64 17.33 -5.19
C GLN A 37 -25.53 17.39 -6.24
N LEU A 38 -24.57 18.30 -6.08
CA LEU A 38 -23.41 18.39 -6.98
C LEU A 38 -22.59 17.09 -7.01
N ALA A 39 -22.33 16.50 -5.84
CA ALA A 39 -21.61 15.23 -5.75
C ALA A 39 -22.37 14.08 -6.42
N ILE A 40 -23.70 14.04 -6.30
CA ILE A 40 -24.54 13.06 -6.98
C ILE A 40 -24.46 13.25 -8.49
N GLU A 41 -24.54 14.48 -8.99
CA GLU A 41 -24.43 14.78 -10.42
C GLU A 41 -23.06 14.38 -10.99
N GLU A 42 -21.99 14.61 -10.23
CA GLU A 42 -20.62 14.25 -10.62
C GLU A 42 -20.39 12.73 -10.59
N LEU A 43 -20.89 12.02 -9.57
CA LEU A 43 -20.58 10.61 -9.34
C LEU A 43 -21.55 9.64 -10.04
N ARG A 44 -22.77 10.08 -10.37
CA ARG A 44 -23.79 9.22 -10.99
C ARG A 44 -23.32 8.53 -12.29
N PRO A 45 -22.69 9.22 -13.26
CA PRO A 45 -22.27 8.59 -14.51
C PRO A 45 -21.26 7.46 -14.26
N LEU A 46 -20.28 7.70 -13.39
CA LEU A 46 -19.26 6.72 -13.01
C LEU A 46 -19.87 5.53 -12.26
N PHE A 47 -20.83 5.80 -11.38
CA PHE A 47 -21.54 4.76 -10.66
C PHE A 47 -22.35 3.86 -11.60
N GLU A 48 -23.06 4.44 -12.57
CA GLU A 48 -23.83 3.69 -13.57
C GLU A 48 -22.91 2.85 -14.48
N GLU A 49 -21.81 3.42 -14.96
CA GLU A 49 -20.80 2.69 -15.75
C GLU A 49 -20.22 1.51 -14.97
N PHE A 50 -19.85 1.74 -13.70
CA PHE A 50 -19.32 0.68 -12.84
C PHE A 50 -20.35 -0.39 -12.55
N SER A 51 -21.61 -0.01 -12.32
CA SER A 51 -22.70 -0.96 -12.05
C SER A 51 -22.95 -1.90 -13.24
N GLN A 52 -22.76 -1.44 -14.47
CA GLN A 52 -22.90 -2.26 -15.68
C GLN A 52 -21.85 -3.39 -15.79
N LEU A 53 -20.75 -3.32 -15.03
CA LEU A 53 -19.73 -4.37 -15.00
C LEU A 53 -20.18 -5.62 -14.22
N PHE A 54 -21.25 -5.51 -13.43
CA PHE A 54 -21.74 -6.58 -12.56
C PHE A 54 -23.11 -7.08 -13.02
N SER A 55 -23.39 -8.36 -12.74
CA SER A 55 -24.70 -8.95 -13.02
C SER A 55 -25.79 -8.36 -12.11
N SER A 56 -27.04 -8.38 -12.57
CA SER A 56 -28.20 -7.92 -11.78
C SER A 56 -28.31 -8.61 -10.42
N ASP A 57 -27.94 -9.89 -10.34
CA ASP A 57 -28.05 -10.67 -9.11
C ASP A 57 -27.09 -10.16 -8.03
N VAL A 58 -25.88 -9.77 -8.42
CA VAL A 58 -24.87 -9.18 -7.52
C VAL A 58 -25.31 -7.80 -7.04
N LEU A 59 -25.86 -6.98 -7.94
CA LEU A 59 -26.37 -5.65 -7.57
C LEU A 59 -27.54 -5.73 -6.59
N ASN A 60 -28.47 -6.66 -6.81
CA ASN A 60 -29.59 -6.91 -5.92
C ASN A 60 -29.12 -7.40 -4.53
N GLU A 61 -28.10 -8.25 -4.48
CA GLU A 61 -27.50 -8.68 -3.22
C GLU A 61 -26.90 -7.49 -2.46
N TRP A 62 -26.15 -6.62 -3.15
CA TRP A 62 -25.58 -5.42 -2.55
C TRP A 62 -26.66 -4.46 -2.03
N GLU A 63 -27.70 -4.19 -2.83
CA GLU A 63 -28.82 -3.33 -2.42
C GLU A 63 -29.54 -3.88 -1.17
N ALA A 64 -29.73 -5.21 -1.11
CA ALA A 64 -30.30 -5.87 0.06
C ALA A 64 -29.42 -5.77 1.32
N LEU A 65 -28.09 -5.61 1.18
CA LEU A 65 -27.19 -5.36 2.31
C LEU A 65 -27.34 -3.93 2.84
N TYR A 66 -27.55 -2.95 1.97
CA TYR A 66 -27.76 -1.54 2.35
C TYR A 66 -29.15 -1.27 2.97
N ALA A 67 -30.15 -2.08 2.64
CA ALA A 67 -31.49 -1.98 3.23
C ALA A 67 -31.57 -2.45 4.70
N LYS A 68 -30.51 -3.12 5.20
CA LYS A 68 -30.45 -3.55 6.60
C LYS A 68 -30.05 -2.35 7.48
N PRO A 69 -30.71 -2.13 8.63
CA PRO A 69 -30.35 -1.04 9.53
C PRO A 69 -28.87 -1.12 9.90
N LEU A 70 -28.18 0.03 9.84
CA LEU A 70 -26.80 0.13 10.28
C LEU A 70 -26.73 -0.37 11.74
N PRO A 71 -25.82 -1.30 12.06
CA PRO A 71 -25.70 -1.83 13.41
C PRO A 71 -25.42 -0.73 14.41
N ASP A 72 -25.97 -0.90 15.60
CA ASP A 72 -25.55 -0.13 16.75
C ASP A 72 -24.07 -0.42 17.06
N LYS A 73 -23.28 0.60 17.35
CA LYS A 73 -21.82 0.50 17.57
C LYS A 73 -21.44 -0.38 18.78
N SER A 74 -22.43 -0.81 19.55
CA SER A 74 -22.32 -1.66 20.73
C SER A 74 -22.23 -3.15 20.39
N ASP A 75 -22.59 -3.55 19.17
CA ASP A 75 -22.64 -4.95 18.77
C ASP A 75 -21.27 -5.44 18.26
N LYS A 76 -20.59 -6.27 19.06
CA LYS A 76 -19.22 -6.75 18.79
C LYS A 76 -19.17 -7.74 17.62
N ASP A 77 -20.30 -8.39 17.32
CA ASP A 77 -20.40 -9.45 16.32
C ASP A 77 -20.78 -8.93 14.92
N MET A 78 -21.05 -7.63 14.78
CA MET A 78 -21.49 -7.07 13.51
C MET A 78 -20.33 -6.64 12.60
N VAL A 79 -20.42 -7.06 11.34
CA VAL A 79 -19.46 -6.76 10.28
C VAL A 79 -19.86 -5.42 9.67
N ASP A 80 -19.08 -4.37 9.95
CA ASP A 80 -19.22 -3.12 9.20
C ASP A 80 -18.88 -3.42 7.74
N LEU A 81 -19.87 -3.23 6.85
CA LEU A 81 -19.78 -3.53 5.42
C LEU A 81 -18.65 -2.75 4.71
N PHE A 82 -18.16 -1.68 5.33
CA PHE A 82 -17.08 -0.84 4.82
C PHE A 82 -15.72 -1.15 5.45
N THR A 83 -15.68 -1.88 6.57
CA THR A 83 -14.45 -2.51 7.04
C THR A 83 -14.40 -3.94 6.55
N VAL A 84 -13.55 -4.20 5.56
CA VAL A 84 -13.22 -5.56 5.16
C VAL A 84 -12.59 -6.24 6.37
N ARG A 85 -13.40 -6.97 7.16
CA ARG A 85 -12.88 -7.99 8.08
C ARG A 85 -12.44 -9.14 7.19
N VAL A 86 -11.23 -9.04 6.64
CA VAL A 86 -10.58 -10.22 6.07
C VAL A 86 -10.48 -11.17 7.26
N GLY A 87 -11.27 -12.25 7.25
CA GLY A 87 -11.37 -13.19 8.38
C GLY A 87 -10.05 -13.89 8.73
N LYS A 88 -9.00 -13.62 7.96
CA LYS A 88 -7.60 -13.88 8.26
C LYS A 88 -6.83 -12.57 8.06
N GLU A 89 -5.91 -12.25 8.96
CA GLU A 89 -4.96 -11.17 8.77
C GLU A 89 -4.35 -11.28 7.36
N ILE A 90 -4.41 -10.19 6.59
CA ILE A 90 -3.78 -10.14 5.27
C ILE A 90 -2.28 -10.40 5.50
N PRO A 91 -1.70 -11.46 4.91
CA PRO A 91 -0.32 -11.80 5.22
C PRO A 91 0.63 -10.69 4.75
N SER A 92 1.38 -10.13 5.70
CA SER A 92 2.46 -9.19 5.43
C SER A 92 3.67 -9.89 4.81
N PHE A 93 4.61 -9.13 4.25
CA PHE A 93 5.88 -9.67 3.77
C PHE A 93 6.60 -10.44 4.88
N ARG A 94 6.61 -9.90 6.10
CA ARG A 94 7.24 -10.56 7.24
C ARG A 94 6.55 -11.86 7.62
N SER A 95 5.21 -11.88 7.67
CA SER A 95 4.44 -13.09 7.96
C SER A 95 4.68 -14.18 6.91
N ARG A 96 4.78 -13.80 5.63
CA ARG A 96 5.11 -14.73 4.52
C ARG A 96 6.52 -15.30 4.68
N ILE A 97 7.52 -14.48 5.06
CA ILE A 97 8.88 -14.97 5.37
C ILE A 97 8.83 -15.99 6.49
N ASP A 98 8.19 -15.66 7.63
CA ASP A 98 8.18 -16.55 8.80
C ASP A 98 7.45 -17.87 8.49
N ALA A 99 6.38 -17.83 7.69
CA ALA A 99 5.67 -19.02 7.22
C ALA A 99 6.53 -19.90 6.28
N GLN A 100 7.25 -19.28 5.33
CA GLN A 100 8.13 -20.00 4.41
C GLN A 100 9.35 -20.58 5.13
N LEU A 101 9.93 -19.87 6.10
CA LEU A 101 11.00 -20.39 6.96
C LEU A 101 10.54 -21.59 7.78
N ALA A 102 9.32 -21.56 8.32
CA ALA A 102 8.77 -22.73 9.02
C ALA A 102 8.60 -23.93 8.08
N ALA A 103 8.10 -23.71 6.85
CA ALA A 103 7.97 -24.76 5.85
C ALA A 103 9.33 -25.29 5.36
N GLU A 104 10.31 -24.41 5.20
CA GLU A 104 11.69 -24.73 4.81
C GLU A 104 12.38 -25.58 5.88
N ASN A 105 12.29 -25.20 7.15
CA ASN A 105 12.80 -25.98 8.28
C ASN A 105 12.24 -27.41 8.29
N LEU A 106 10.95 -27.58 8.00
CA LEU A 106 10.34 -28.91 7.88
C LEU A 106 10.89 -29.71 6.70
N ARG A 107 11.15 -29.07 5.55
CA ARG A 107 11.74 -29.73 4.37
C ARG A 107 13.19 -30.15 4.62
N VAL A 108 13.96 -29.30 5.30
CA VAL A 108 15.35 -29.57 5.69
C VAL A 108 15.41 -30.75 6.67
N LEU A 109 14.52 -30.78 7.67
CA LEU A 109 14.39 -31.91 8.60
C LEU A 109 14.05 -33.23 7.87
N ASN A 110 13.24 -33.16 6.81
CA ASN A 110 12.87 -34.30 5.98
C ASN A 110 13.89 -34.62 4.86
N GLN A 111 15.07 -33.98 4.85
CA GLN A 111 16.15 -34.16 3.86
C GLN A 111 15.73 -33.90 2.41
N SER A 112 14.64 -33.15 2.20
CA SER A 112 14.08 -32.87 0.87
C SER A 112 14.25 -31.42 0.43
N GLY A 113 14.96 -30.59 1.21
CA GLY A 113 15.11 -29.16 0.98
C GLY A 113 16.50 -28.63 1.31
N VAL A 114 16.79 -27.44 0.78
CA VAL A 114 18.00 -26.66 1.08
C VAL A 114 17.61 -25.54 2.03
N ASP A 115 18.42 -25.30 3.06
CA ASP A 115 18.23 -24.23 4.04
C ASP A 115 18.81 -22.89 3.52
N GLY A 116 18.11 -21.79 3.76
CA GLY A 116 18.48 -20.43 3.39
C GLY A 116 17.87 -19.89 2.09
N VAL A 117 17.08 -20.67 1.35
CA VAL A 117 16.48 -20.25 0.07
C VAL A 117 15.49 -19.11 0.27
N THR A 118 14.64 -19.19 1.31
CA THR A 118 13.65 -18.13 1.60
C THR A 118 14.34 -16.80 1.93
N LEU A 119 15.42 -16.83 2.72
CA LEU A 119 16.16 -15.63 3.10
C LEU A 119 16.87 -15.01 1.91
N LEU A 120 17.48 -15.84 1.06
CA LEU A 120 18.10 -15.37 -0.19
C LEU A 120 17.07 -14.65 -1.06
N LEU A 121 15.88 -15.23 -1.27
CA LEU A 121 14.83 -14.57 -2.05
C LEU A 121 14.34 -13.27 -1.40
N ALA A 122 14.18 -13.25 -0.07
CA ALA A 122 13.79 -12.04 0.64
C ALA A 122 14.83 -10.92 0.52
N GLU A 123 16.13 -11.26 0.55
CA GLU A 123 17.23 -10.33 0.28
C GLU A 123 17.14 -9.79 -1.15
N GLY A 124 16.95 -10.67 -2.14
CA GLY A 124 16.83 -10.26 -3.53
C GLY A 124 15.62 -9.34 -3.79
N ILE A 125 14.45 -9.65 -3.22
CA ILE A 125 13.27 -8.76 -3.29
C ILE A 125 13.59 -7.40 -2.65
N SER A 126 14.33 -7.38 -1.53
CA SER A 126 14.75 -6.13 -0.87
C SER A 126 15.68 -5.30 -1.76
N LEU A 127 16.60 -5.95 -2.47
CA LEU A 127 17.48 -5.31 -3.44
C LEU A 127 16.71 -4.77 -4.66
N ASP A 128 15.68 -5.48 -5.14
CA ASP A 128 14.78 -4.99 -6.20
C ASP A 128 14.06 -3.69 -5.78
N ILE A 129 13.58 -3.60 -4.54
CA ILE A 129 13.00 -2.35 -4.01
C ILE A 129 14.05 -1.22 -3.98
N ILE A 130 15.27 -1.51 -3.54
CA ILE A 130 16.35 -0.52 -3.51
C ILE A 130 16.67 -0.05 -4.92
N HIS A 131 16.73 -0.98 -5.88
CA HIS A 131 16.93 -0.68 -7.29
C HIS A 131 15.86 0.25 -7.85
N GLN A 132 14.58 -0.05 -7.62
CA GLN A 132 13.47 0.81 -8.04
C GLN A 132 13.54 2.21 -7.41
N LYS A 133 13.95 2.30 -6.14
CA LYS A 133 14.16 3.60 -5.47
C LYS A 133 15.32 4.37 -6.09
N LEU A 134 16.41 3.69 -6.47
CA LEU A 134 17.55 4.30 -7.15
C LEU A 134 17.17 4.81 -8.54
N LEU A 135 16.42 4.02 -9.32
CA LEU A 135 15.86 4.43 -10.60
C LEU A 135 14.96 5.66 -10.45
N HIS A 136 14.05 5.65 -9.48
CA HIS A 136 13.20 6.81 -9.24
C HIS A 136 14.03 8.04 -8.85
N PHE A 137 15.07 7.85 -8.05
CA PHE A 137 15.94 8.94 -7.62
C PHE A 137 16.82 9.48 -8.77
N SER A 138 17.28 8.61 -9.68
CA SER A 138 18.08 9.01 -10.86
C SER A 138 17.25 9.80 -11.88
N LEU A 139 15.95 9.51 -12.00
CA LEU A 139 15.02 10.21 -12.89
C LEU A 139 14.63 11.62 -12.41
N GLN A 140 14.93 11.99 -11.15
CA GLN A 140 14.59 13.32 -10.64
C GLN A 140 15.43 14.40 -11.33
N LYS A 141 14.76 15.35 -11.99
CA LYS A 141 15.43 16.52 -12.60
C LYS A 141 15.91 17.50 -11.51
N ASN A 142 17.06 18.14 -11.74
CA ASN A 142 17.66 19.16 -10.87
C ASN A 142 18.07 18.66 -9.47
N LEU A 143 18.82 17.56 -9.40
CA LEU A 143 19.42 17.11 -8.15
C LEU A 143 20.48 18.11 -7.65
N SER A 144 20.42 18.43 -6.36
CA SER A 144 21.48 19.19 -5.70
C SER A 144 22.78 18.36 -5.69
N LYS A 145 23.93 19.05 -5.59
CA LYS A 145 25.25 18.39 -5.53
C LYS A 145 25.31 17.32 -4.42
N SER A 146 24.81 17.63 -3.23
CA SER A 146 24.75 16.70 -2.10
C SER A 146 23.89 15.46 -2.40
N ARG A 147 22.75 15.62 -3.09
CA ARG A 147 21.90 14.49 -3.49
C ARG A 147 22.56 13.62 -4.57
N MET A 148 23.31 14.22 -5.49
CA MET A 148 24.09 13.45 -6.47
C MET A 148 25.19 12.62 -5.81
N GLU A 149 25.89 13.17 -4.80
CA GLU A 149 26.87 12.43 -4.02
C GLU A 149 26.22 11.28 -3.24
N GLN A 150 25.06 11.50 -2.62
CA GLN A 150 24.29 10.45 -1.96
C GLN A 150 23.87 9.34 -2.93
N LEU A 151 23.42 9.70 -4.14
CA LEU A 151 23.08 8.74 -5.18
C LEU A 151 24.30 7.92 -5.61
N GLY A 152 25.47 8.55 -5.77
CA GLY A 152 26.72 7.86 -6.06
C GLY A 152 27.10 6.85 -4.98
N CYS A 153 27.07 7.25 -3.70
CA CYS A 153 27.32 6.36 -2.58
C CYS A 153 26.31 5.20 -2.50
N ALA A 154 25.02 5.49 -2.76
CA ALA A 154 23.98 4.47 -2.73
C ALA A 154 24.15 3.45 -3.88
N ARG A 155 24.52 3.91 -5.09
CA ARG A 155 24.86 3.04 -6.22
C ARG A 155 26.06 2.13 -5.93
N LEU A 156 27.10 2.66 -5.31
CA LEU A 156 28.27 1.85 -4.92
C LEU A 156 27.90 0.75 -3.93
N LYS A 157 27.12 1.07 -2.90
CA LYS A 157 26.63 0.08 -1.92
C LYS A 157 25.74 -0.97 -2.58
N TYR A 158 24.81 -0.54 -3.42
CA TYR A 158 23.93 -1.44 -4.16
C TYR A 158 24.74 -2.42 -5.02
N ASN A 159 25.74 -1.96 -5.76
CA ASN A 159 26.60 -2.84 -6.56
C ASN A 159 27.34 -3.88 -5.74
N GLN A 160 27.85 -3.48 -4.57
CA GLN A 160 28.51 -4.42 -3.65
C GLN A 160 27.53 -5.50 -3.20
N GLN A 161 26.31 -5.11 -2.82
CA GLN A 161 25.28 -6.05 -2.40
C GLN A 161 24.82 -6.96 -3.54
N VAL A 162 24.64 -6.44 -4.76
CA VAL A 162 24.28 -7.23 -5.95
C VAL A 162 25.36 -8.24 -6.28
N ALA A 163 26.64 -7.88 -6.15
CA ALA A 163 27.74 -8.82 -6.38
C ALA A 163 27.71 -9.97 -5.36
N THR A 164 27.59 -9.65 -4.06
CA THR A 164 27.48 -10.67 -3.00
C THR A 164 26.23 -11.53 -3.14
N PHE A 165 25.11 -10.93 -3.54
CA PHE A 165 23.87 -11.64 -3.83
C PHE A 165 24.03 -12.58 -5.03
N ALA A 166 24.67 -12.14 -6.11
CA ALA A 166 24.91 -12.97 -7.30
C ALA A 166 25.82 -14.18 -6.99
N GLU A 167 26.83 -14.01 -6.14
CA GLU A 167 27.66 -15.11 -5.64
C GLU A 167 26.82 -16.11 -4.83
N SER A 168 25.93 -15.61 -3.96
CA SER A 168 25.02 -16.45 -3.17
C SER A 168 24.04 -17.21 -4.08
N VAL A 169 23.40 -16.53 -5.02
CA VAL A 169 22.51 -17.15 -6.03
C VAL A 169 23.23 -18.23 -6.83
N SER A 170 24.49 -18.01 -7.21
CA SER A 170 25.28 -19.01 -7.96
C SER A 170 25.58 -20.25 -7.12
N SER A 171 25.75 -20.09 -5.81
CA SER A 171 25.94 -21.20 -4.86
C SER A 171 24.68 -22.05 -4.69
N PHE A 172 23.51 -21.41 -4.55
CA PHE A 172 22.23 -22.10 -4.37
C PHE A 172 21.68 -22.69 -5.67
N PHE A 173 21.94 -22.04 -6.81
CA PHE A 173 21.35 -22.38 -8.09
C PHE A 173 22.42 -22.41 -9.20
N PRO A 174 23.27 -23.45 -9.22
CA PRO A 174 24.40 -23.52 -10.15
C PRO A 174 23.97 -23.54 -11.62
N LEU A 175 22.77 -24.03 -11.93
CA LEU A 175 22.22 -24.06 -13.28
C LEU A 175 21.94 -22.65 -13.85
N ILE A 176 21.79 -21.63 -13.00
CA ILE A 176 21.63 -20.24 -13.43
C ILE A 176 22.90 -19.71 -14.10
N ILE A 177 24.08 -20.19 -13.70
CA ILE A 177 25.38 -19.66 -14.17
C ILE A 177 25.45 -19.73 -15.71
N LEU A 178 24.94 -20.82 -16.30
CA LEU A 178 24.89 -20.99 -17.75
C LEU A 178 24.02 -19.92 -18.44
N LEU A 179 22.91 -19.52 -17.81
CA LEU A 179 22.06 -18.43 -18.30
C LEU A 179 22.74 -17.07 -18.14
N ILE A 180 23.40 -16.82 -17.00
CA ILE A 180 24.15 -15.59 -16.75
C ILE A 180 25.24 -15.41 -17.82
N GLU A 181 25.98 -16.48 -18.12
CA GLU A 181 27.03 -16.45 -19.12
C GLU A 181 26.50 -16.24 -20.54
N ALA A 182 25.37 -16.86 -20.88
CA ALA A 182 24.71 -16.66 -22.17
C ALA A 182 24.25 -15.21 -22.34
N ASP A 183 23.68 -14.62 -21.29
CA ASP A 183 23.17 -13.24 -21.32
C ASP A 183 24.29 -12.21 -21.39
N LYS A 184 25.38 -12.42 -20.63
CA LYS A 184 26.61 -11.62 -20.74
C LYS A 184 27.16 -11.61 -22.16
N LYS A 185 27.22 -12.76 -22.83
CA LYS A 185 27.71 -12.88 -24.23
C LYS A 185 26.82 -12.13 -25.22
N SER A 186 25.51 -12.08 -24.98
CA SER A 186 24.56 -11.30 -25.79
C SER A 186 24.75 -9.78 -25.61
N SER A 187 24.93 -9.31 -24.36
CA SER A 187 25.05 -7.88 -24.04
C SER A 187 26.37 -7.22 -24.48
N TYR A 188 27.43 -8.00 -24.76
CA TYR A 188 28.70 -7.44 -25.26
C TYR A 188 28.57 -6.75 -26.62
N VAL A 189 27.53 -7.05 -27.41
CA VAL A 189 27.31 -6.46 -28.73
C VAL A 189 26.63 -5.08 -28.65
N SER A 190 25.99 -4.73 -27.51
CA SER A 190 25.18 -3.52 -27.37
C SER A 190 25.74 -2.45 -26.39
N ASN A 191 26.75 -2.78 -25.58
CA ASN A 191 27.17 -1.95 -24.43
C ASN A 191 28.36 -1.03 -24.68
N LEU A 192 28.25 -0.12 -25.65
CA LEU A 192 29.15 1.06 -25.76
C LEU A 192 28.59 2.32 -25.09
N LYS A 193 27.42 2.27 -24.42
CA LYS A 193 26.75 3.49 -23.91
C LYS A 193 26.15 3.48 -22.51
N CYS A 194 26.09 2.38 -21.78
CA CYS A 194 25.38 2.37 -20.49
C CYS A 194 26.34 2.14 -19.32
N ASN A 195 26.91 3.24 -18.78
CA ASN A 195 27.57 3.27 -17.47
C ASN A 195 26.54 3.29 -16.31
N GLU A 196 25.27 2.98 -16.58
CA GLU A 196 24.24 3.00 -15.57
C GLU A 196 24.20 1.63 -14.90
N VAL A 197 24.67 1.61 -13.66
CA VAL A 197 24.48 0.57 -12.62
C VAL A 197 23.06 -0.03 -12.62
N GLU A 198 22.10 0.75 -13.12
CA GLU A 198 20.69 0.49 -13.28
C GLU A 198 20.33 -0.58 -14.34
N SER A 199 21.32 -1.11 -15.08
CA SER A 199 21.12 -2.19 -16.06
C SER A 199 21.48 -3.59 -15.53
N SER A 200 21.99 -3.69 -14.29
CA SER A 200 22.38 -4.98 -13.71
C SER A 200 21.13 -5.76 -13.30
N LEU A 201 20.89 -6.88 -13.99
CA LEU A 201 19.77 -7.78 -13.70
C LEU A 201 19.98 -8.48 -12.36
N LEU A 202 19.00 -8.35 -11.47
CA LEU A 202 18.88 -9.22 -10.30
C LEU A 202 18.31 -10.55 -10.80
N PHE A 203 19.07 -11.65 -10.72
CA PHE A 203 18.65 -12.97 -11.21
C PHE A 203 17.59 -13.63 -10.30
N LEU A 204 16.48 -12.93 -10.02
CA LEU A 204 15.32 -13.48 -9.31
C LEU A 204 14.47 -14.35 -10.24
N PRO A 205 13.77 -15.37 -9.70
CA PRO A 205 12.85 -16.20 -10.48
C PRO A 205 11.87 -15.39 -11.35
N SER A 206 11.36 -14.25 -10.89
CA SER A 206 10.44 -13.39 -11.65
C SER A 206 10.99 -12.86 -12.98
N TYR A 207 12.31 -12.83 -13.18
CA TYR A 207 12.93 -12.38 -14.43
C TYR A 207 13.05 -13.49 -15.48
N PHE A 208 12.72 -14.73 -15.11
CA PHE A 208 12.79 -15.88 -15.99
C PHE A 208 11.38 -16.25 -16.48
N ASP A 209 11.31 -16.69 -17.74
CA ASP A 209 10.09 -17.30 -18.28
C ASP A 209 9.90 -18.72 -17.73
N SER A 210 8.71 -19.29 -17.94
CA SER A 210 8.38 -20.63 -17.46
C SER A 210 9.28 -21.72 -18.06
N GLN A 211 9.86 -21.53 -19.25
CA GLN A 211 10.77 -22.51 -19.86
C GLN A 211 12.12 -22.51 -19.13
N LYS A 212 12.65 -21.34 -18.79
CA LYS A 212 13.86 -21.15 -18.01
C LYS A 212 13.67 -21.62 -16.57
N HIS A 213 12.47 -21.47 -15.98
CA HIS A 213 12.17 -22.06 -14.68
C HIS A 213 12.33 -23.58 -14.69
N VAL A 214 11.86 -24.26 -15.75
CA VAL A 214 12.01 -25.71 -15.88
C VAL A 214 13.47 -26.09 -16.13
N ALA A 215 14.15 -25.37 -17.03
CA ALA A 215 15.55 -25.64 -17.38
C ALA A 215 16.49 -25.48 -16.16
N CYS A 216 16.21 -24.53 -15.27
CA CYS A 216 17.00 -24.26 -14.07
C CYS A 216 16.43 -24.88 -12.78
N GLN A 217 15.37 -25.69 -12.87
CA GLN A 217 14.73 -26.34 -11.72
C GLN A 217 14.25 -25.37 -10.63
N MET A 218 13.69 -24.23 -11.04
CA MET A 218 13.30 -23.11 -10.17
C MET A 218 11.83 -23.07 -9.81
N GLN A 219 11.01 -24.05 -10.20
CA GLN A 219 9.55 -23.94 -10.09
C GLN A 219 9.11 -23.71 -8.63
N GLN A 220 9.72 -24.42 -7.68
CA GLN A 220 9.43 -24.25 -6.26
C GLN A 220 9.91 -22.89 -5.74
N VAL A 221 11.08 -22.45 -6.20
CA VAL A 221 11.69 -21.17 -5.81
C VAL A 221 10.86 -20.00 -6.32
N ALA A 222 10.34 -20.10 -7.55
CA ALA A 222 9.43 -19.12 -8.14
C ALA A 222 8.11 -19.04 -7.36
N GLN A 223 7.58 -20.16 -6.86
CA GLN A 223 6.40 -20.15 -6.00
C GLN A 223 6.67 -19.46 -4.66
N ILE A 224 7.82 -19.73 -4.04
CA ILE A 224 8.22 -19.05 -2.80
C ILE A 224 8.34 -17.53 -3.05
N GLU A 225 9.00 -17.13 -4.14
CA GLU A 225 9.09 -15.71 -4.49
C GLU A 225 7.71 -15.09 -4.72
N HIS A 226 6.82 -15.78 -5.42
CA HIS A 226 5.45 -15.32 -5.64
C HIS A 226 4.72 -15.04 -4.32
N ASP A 227 4.76 -15.98 -3.38
CA ASP A 227 4.12 -15.83 -2.07
C ASP A 227 4.74 -14.68 -1.26
N LEU A 228 6.05 -14.48 -1.37
CA LEU A 228 6.75 -13.36 -0.76
C LEU A 228 6.33 -12.03 -1.40
N ARG A 229 6.27 -11.95 -2.73
CA ARG A 229 5.82 -10.74 -3.45
C ARG A 229 4.36 -10.40 -3.18
N GLU A 230 3.50 -11.40 -2.96
CA GLU A 230 2.12 -11.17 -2.53
C GLU A 230 2.08 -10.45 -1.17
N GLY A 231 2.89 -10.92 -0.19
CA GLY A 231 3.00 -10.25 1.11
C GLY A 231 3.57 -8.83 1.00
N GLN A 232 4.56 -8.64 0.13
CA GLN A 232 5.11 -7.31 -0.16
C GLN A 232 4.07 -6.37 -0.77
N ALA A 233 3.26 -6.86 -1.72
CA ALA A 233 2.21 -6.07 -2.34
C ALA A 233 1.17 -5.62 -1.31
N ASN A 234 0.81 -6.51 -0.37
CA ASN A 234 -0.09 -6.17 0.72
C ASN A 234 0.47 -5.06 1.62
N ASP A 235 1.74 -5.14 2.01
CA ASP A 235 2.39 -4.11 2.83
C ASP A 235 2.43 -2.75 2.11
N LEU A 236 2.72 -2.75 0.80
CA LEU A 236 2.74 -1.53 -0.02
C LEU A 236 1.35 -0.93 -0.17
N LEU A 237 0.32 -1.76 -0.37
CA LEU A 237 -1.07 -1.30 -0.43
C LEU A 237 -1.51 -0.67 0.88
N GLU A 238 -1.18 -1.30 2.01
CA GLU A 238 -1.48 -0.76 3.33
C GLU A 238 -0.76 0.58 3.56
N GLU A 239 0.50 0.69 3.15
CA GLU A 239 1.25 1.94 3.22
C GLU A 239 0.58 3.05 2.41
N VAL A 240 0.14 2.77 1.18
CA VAL A 240 -0.56 3.72 0.33
C VAL A 240 -1.87 4.16 0.98
N GLN A 241 -2.67 3.22 1.51
CA GLN A 241 -3.91 3.54 2.21
C GLN A 241 -3.68 4.45 3.42
N ARG A 242 -2.69 4.14 4.27
CA ARG A 242 -2.32 4.97 5.42
C ARG A 242 -1.89 6.38 4.99
N ARG A 243 -1.12 6.51 3.90
CA ARG A 243 -0.71 7.80 3.36
C ARG A 243 -1.90 8.62 2.85
N ILE A 244 -2.86 7.99 2.17
CA ILE A 244 -4.09 8.65 1.70
C ILE A 244 -4.92 9.13 2.89
N LEU A 245 -5.15 8.29 3.89
CA LEU A 245 -5.88 8.66 5.10
C LEU A 245 -5.22 9.84 5.83
N THR A 246 -3.89 9.80 5.96
CA THR A 246 -3.11 10.88 6.58
C THR A 246 -3.25 12.19 5.79
N TYR A 247 -3.13 12.12 4.45
CA TYR A 247 -3.29 13.28 3.58
C TYR A 247 -4.69 13.89 3.69
N ASN A 248 -5.73 13.05 3.67
CA ASN A 248 -7.11 13.49 3.81
C ASN A 248 -7.35 14.16 5.16
N HIS A 249 -6.83 13.57 6.24
CA HIS A 249 -6.92 14.15 7.59
C HIS A 249 -6.25 15.54 7.65
N ILE A 250 -5.01 15.65 7.16
CA ILE A 250 -4.27 16.93 7.11
C ILE A 250 -5.03 17.97 6.28
N SER A 251 -5.63 17.55 5.16
CA SER A 251 -6.39 18.46 4.28
C SER A 251 -7.64 19.00 4.95
N VAL A 252 -8.37 18.17 5.70
CA VAL A 252 -9.54 18.60 6.51
C VAL A 252 -9.10 19.56 7.62
N VAL A 253 -8.04 19.22 8.36
CA VAL A 253 -7.51 20.10 9.43
C VAL A 253 -7.10 21.46 8.88
N LYS A 254 -6.43 21.50 7.72
CA LYS A 254 -6.04 22.76 7.06
C LYS A 254 -7.24 23.59 6.63
N LYS A 255 -8.28 22.97 6.05
CA LYS A 255 -9.53 23.67 5.70
C LYS A 255 -10.17 24.30 6.93
N ASN A 256 -10.31 23.53 8.01
CA ASN A 256 -10.91 24.00 9.26
C ASN A 256 -10.08 25.14 9.90
N ALA A 257 -8.75 25.05 9.84
CA ALA A 257 -7.87 26.11 10.34
C ALA A 257 -8.02 27.42 9.54
N ILE A 258 -8.15 27.33 8.22
CA ILE A 258 -8.39 28.50 7.35
C ILE A 258 -9.75 29.13 7.65
N GLU A 259 -10.80 28.34 7.84
CA GLU A 259 -12.14 28.81 8.21
C GLU A 259 -12.18 29.48 9.58
N TRP A 260 -11.43 28.95 10.55
CA TRP A 260 -11.23 29.57 11.86
C TRP A 260 -10.53 30.93 11.75
N CYS A 261 -9.45 31.02 10.98
CA CYS A 261 -8.77 32.30 10.74
C CYS A 261 -9.72 33.32 10.10
N LYS A 262 -10.47 32.93 9.07
CA LYS A 262 -11.45 33.82 8.40
C LYS A 262 -12.55 34.30 9.35
N SER A 263 -13.04 33.42 10.22
CA SER A 263 -14.09 33.75 11.19
C SER A 263 -13.58 34.65 12.31
N GLY A 264 -12.33 34.47 12.76
CA GLY A 264 -11.70 35.32 13.78
C GLY A 264 -11.41 36.75 13.31
N TYR A 265 -11.11 36.95 12.02
CA TYR A 265 -10.95 38.29 11.44
C TYR A 265 -12.27 39.04 11.27
N ALA A 266 -13.40 38.34 11.08
CA ALA A 266 -14.71 38.97 10.94
C ALA A 266 -15.25 39.55 12.26
N THR A 267 -14.78 39.06 13.40
CA THR A 267 -15.16 39.56 14.75
C THR A 267 -14.31 40.72 15.26
N LEU A 268 -13.33 41.19 14.48
CA LEU A 268 -12.39 42.27 14.86
C LEU A 268 -12.49 43.51 13.95
N GLN A 269 -13.60 43.69 13.23
CA GLN A 269 -13.95 44.98 12.63
C GLN A 269 -14.95 45.70 13.57
N PRO A 270 -14.59 46.88 14.11
CA PRO A 270 -15.45 47.67 14.99
C PRO A 270 -16.65 48.29 14.25
#